data_AF-A0A660N292-F1
#
_entry.id   AF-A0A660N292-F1
#
_cell.length_a   1.000
_cell.length_b   1.000
_cell.length_c   1.000
_cell.angle_alpha   90.00
_cell.angle_beta   90.00
_cell.angle_gamma   90.00
#
_symmetry.space_group_name_H-M   'P 1'
#
loop_
_entity.id
_entity.type
_entity.pdbx_description
1 polymer ?
#
loop_
_entity_poly.entity_id
_entity_poly.type
_entity_poly.pdbx_seq_one_letter_code
_entity_poly.pdbx_strand_id
1 'polypeptide(L)'
;MLRRGSGALAQTVRLEFVPTLGELHSVAVKGSVFYRNQLAPMDGIVRHTIKVESVSGCLKTRVRPLKAGFLAEPPHGLFANPKAAKRALAAWAKKFALCPTLLGILPDELPKGAPCPVSLVGKCSAACETGDLDAHNRAVAAALPFLPLMDWSRTPRVNVTERDGLSGQEVALRCDSGAVWLPEQVWFCDKEVLAVMKRKFKAQKGGGEVRVA
;
A
#
# COMPACT_ATOMS: atom_id res chain seq x y z
N MET A 1 -6.26 -46.51 -4.22
CA MET A 1 -4.91 -45.90 -4.28
C MET A 1 -4.99 -44.46 -3.81
N LEU A 2 -4.68 -44.21 -2.53
CA LEU A 2 -4.59 -42.86 -1.94
C LEU A 2 -3.13 -42.40 -2.01
N ARG A 3 -2.84 -41.33 -2.75
CA ARG A 3 -1.50 -40.73 -2.79
C ARG A 3 -1.19 -40.12 -1.42
N ARG A 4 -0.24 -40.71 -0.70
CA ARG A 4 0.39 -40.10 0.48
C ARG A 4 1.20 -38.89 0.04
N GLY A 5 0.74 -37.69 0.38
CA GLY A 5 1.55 -36.47 0.30
C GLY A 5 2.53 -36.42 1.47
N SER A 6 3.66 -37.11 1.35
CA SER A 6 4.66 -37.27 2.42
C SER A 6 6.02 -36.75 1.97
N GLY A 7 6.16 -35.42 1.89
CA GLY A 7 7.45 -34.75 1.63
C GLY A 7 7.84 -33.79 2.75
N ALA A 8 6.96 -32.84 3.10
CA ALA A 8 7.28 -31.76 4.05
C ALA A 8 7.44 -32.23 5.51
N LEU A 9 6.66 -33.24 5.94
CA LEU A 9 6.69 -33.73 7.32
C LEU A 9 7.88 -34.67 7.62
N ALA A 10 8.52 -35.25 6.59
CA ALA A 10 9.59 -36.23 6.78
C ALA A 10 10.92 -35.60 7.23
N GLN A 11 11.07 -34.27 7.11
CA GLN A 11 12.28 -33.52 7.50
C GLN A 11 12.02 -32.46 8.59
N THR A 12 10.82 -32.43 9.17
CA THR A 12 10.51 -31.47 10.24
C THR A 12 11.13 -31.94 11.56
N VAL A 13 12.24 -31.31 11.96
CA VAL A 13 12.96 -31.65 13.20
C VAL A 13 12.45 -30.91 14.43
N ARG A 14 11.67 -29.84 14.25
CA ARG A 14 11.14 -29.02 15.34
C ARG A 14 9.84 -28.33 14.93
N LEU A 15 8.86 -28.39 15.82
CA LEU A 15 7.59 -27.65 15.72
C LEU A 15 7.55 -26.63 16.85
N GLU A 16 7.22 -25.38 16.53
CA GLU A 16 7.07 -24.29 17.50
C GLU A 16 5.67 -23.70 17.38
N PHE A 17 5.02 -23.54 18.54
CA PHE A 17 3.75 -22.85 18.65
C PHE A 17 4.02 -21.49 19.29
N VAL A 18 3.67 -20.43 18.57
CA VAL A 18 3.82 -19.06 19.07
C VAL A 18 2.42 -18.55 19.45
N PRO A 19 2.14 -18.28 20.73
CA PRO A 19 0.85 -17.75 21.14
C PRO A 19 0.66 -16.33 20.61
N THR A 20 -0.58 -15.99 20.24
CA THR A 20 -0.94 -14.69 19.66
C THR A 20 -2.26 -14.22 20.29
N LEU A 21 -2.42 -12.91 20.45
CA LEU A 21 -3.55 -12.30 21.16
C LEU A 21 -4.76 -12.03 20.25
N GLY A 22 -4.60 -12.15 18.93
CA GLY A 22 -5.66 -11.89 17.98
C GLY A 22 -5.20 -12.11 16.54
N GLU A 23 -6.14 -11.98 15.59
CA GLU A 23 -5.87 -12.26 14.17
C GLU A 23 -4.77 -11.38 13.59
N LEU A 24 -4.73 -10.08 13.91
CA LEU A 24 -3.73 -9.18 13.36
C LEU A 24 -2.37 -9.44 13.99
N HIS A 25 -2.34 -9.69 15.31
CA HIS A 25 -1.13 -10.08 16.03
C HIS A 25 -0.56 -11.38 15.46
N SER A 26 -1.43 -12.36 15.14
CA SER A 26 -1.00 -13.62 14.55
C SER A 26 -0.25 -13.43 13.23
N VAL A 27 -0.79 -12.60 12.34
CA VAL A 27 -0.13 -12.32 11.05
C VAL A 27 1.14 -11.48 11.25
N ALA A 28 1.18 -10.57 12.22
CA ALA A 28 2.39 -9.82 12.56
C ALA A 28 3.51 -10.74 13.11
N VAL A 29 3.17 -11.66 14.03
CA VAL A 29 4.10 -12.66 14.54
C VAL A 29 4.63 -13.54 13.42
N LYS A 30 3.76 -14.01 12.51
CA LYS A 30 4.18 -14.74 11.31
C LYS A 30 5.20 -13.93 10.49
N GLY A 31 4.95 -12.64 10.28
CA GLY A 31 5.88 -11.72 9.63
C GLY A 31 7.25 -11.66 10.32
N SER A 32 7.28 -11.50 11.64
CA SER A 32 8.53 -11.49 12.42
C SER A 32 9.26 -12.84 12.38
N VAL A 33 8.53 -13.96 12.45
CA VAL A 33 9.10 -15.31 12.28
C VAL A 33 9.73 -15.45 10.90
N PHE A 34 9.04 -15.00 9.84
CA PHE A 34 9.58 -15.04 8.49
C PHE A 34 10.84 -14.18 8.37
N TYR A 35 10.81 -12.97 8.92
CA TYR A 35 11.96 -12.06 8.87
C TYR A 35 13.19 -12.65 9.57
N ARG A 36 13.03 -13.11 10.82
CA ARG A 36 14.14 -13.65 11.64
C ARG A 36 14.74 -14.92 11.05
N ASN A 37 13.93 -15.73 10.38
CA ASN A 37 14.36 -16.98 9.77
C ASN A 37 14.67 -16.83 8.27
N GLN A 38 14.69 -15.61 7.72
CA GLN A 38 14.95 -15.32 6.31
C GLN A 38 14.03 -16.11 5.35
N LEU A 39 12.78 -16.35 5.78
CA LEU A 39 11.77 -17.01 4.97
C LEU A 39 11.09 -15.99 4.06
N ALA A 40 10.92 -16.36 2.79
CA ALA A 40 10.18 -15.55 1.84
C ALA A 40 8.66 -15.74 2.07
N PRO A 41 7.90 -14.64 2.21
CA PRO A 41 6.45 -14.70 2.03
C PRO A 41 6.11 -15.24 0.63
N MET A 42 4.94 -15.86 0.46
CA MET A 42 4.57 -16.40 -0.85
C MET A 42 4.62 -15.34 -1.94
N ASP A 43 5.33 -15.65 -3.03
CA ASP A 43 5.45 -14.77 -4.18
C ASP A 43 4.08 -14.50 -4.82
N GLY A 44 3.70 -13.22 -4.88
CA GLY A 44 2.49 -12.81 -5.55
C GLY A 44 2.19 -11.32 -5.41
N ILE A 45 1.61 -10.73 -6.45
CA ILE A 45 1.04 -9.38 -6.39
C ILE A 45 -0.17 -9.44 -5.47
N VAL A 46 -0.12 -8.69 -4.37
CA VAL A 46 -1.22 -8.61 -3.40
C VAL A 46 -2.18 -7.46 -3.76
N ARG A 47 -1.65 -6.33 -4.22
CA ARG A 47 -2.38 -5.13 -4.66
C ARG A 47 -1.54 -4.31 -5.63
N HIS A 48 -2.03 -3.14 -6.01
CA HIS A 48 -1.26 -2.08 -6.65
C HIS A 48 -1.20 -0.87 -5.72
N THR A 49 -0.08 -0.16 -5.76
CA THR A 49 0.23 1.00 -4.93
C THR A 49 0.75 2.14 -5.80
N ILE A 50 0.68 3.36 -5.30
CA ILE A 50 1.20 4.57 -5.94
C ILE A 50 2.58 4.85 -5.34
N LYS A 51 3.58 5.06 -6.19
CA LYS A 51 4.88 5.61 -5.80
C LYS A 51 5.07 6.99 -6.39
N VAL A 52 5.65 7.87 -5.60
CA VAL A 52 6.13 9.18 -6.06
C VAL A 52 7.63 9.06 -6.30
N GLU A 53 8.07 9.43 -7.49
CA GLU A 53 9.48 9.36 -7.89
C GLU A 53 9.90 10.67 -8.58
N SER A 54 11.13 11.10 -8.36
CA SER A 54 11.72 12.22 -9.11
C SER A 54 12.41 11.68 -10.35
N VAL A 55 12.01 12.15 -11.52
CA VAL A 55 12.60 11.76 -12.82
C VAL A 55 13.06 13.01 -13.53
N SER A 56 14.39 13.18 -13.67
CA SER A 56 15.01 14.38 -14.25
C SER A 56 14.53 15.68 -13.58
N GLY A 57 14.42 15.66 -12.24
CA GLY A 57 13.96 16.82 -11.46
C GLY A 57 12.46 17.04 -11.45
N CYS A 58 11.65 16.22 -12.14
CA CYS A 58 10.19 16.32 -12.14
C CYS A 58 9.57 15.24 -11.25
N LEU A 59 8.71 15.63 -10.29
CA LEU A 59 7.95 14.70 -9.49
C LEU A 59 6.84 14.02 -10.31
N LYS A 60 6.89 12.69 -10.36
CA LYS A 60 5.95 11.82 -11.08
C LYS A 60 5.27 10.84 -10.13
N THR A 61 4.09 10.39 -10.52
CA THR A 61 3.35 9.33 -9.83
C THR A 61 3.27 8.08 -10.69
N ARG A 62 3.70 6.93 -10.15
CA ARG A 62 3.64 5.64 -10.83
C ARG A 62 2.78 4.65 -10.09
N VAL A 63 1.96 3.91 -10.82
CA VAL A 63 1.27 2.74 -10.29
C VAL A 63 2.24 1.55 -10.37
N ARG A 64 2.53 0.93 -9.24
CA ARG A 64 3.41 -0.24 -9.14
C ARG A 64 2.67 -1.44 -8.55
N PRO A 65 2.98 -2.67 -8.99
CA PRO A 65 2.50 -3.86 -8.28
C PRO A 65 3.10 -3.90 -6.87
N LEU A 66 2.28 -4.17 -5.88
CA LEU A 66 2.68 -4.44 -4.51
C LEU A 66 2.76 -5.95 -4.33
N LYS A 67 3.96 -6.47 -4.07
CA LYS A 67 4.17 -7.89 -3.75
C LYS A 67 4.07 -8.12 -2.24
N ALA A 68 3.70 -9.34 -1.85
CA ALA A 68 3.88 -9.75 -0.46
C ALA A 68 5.37 -9.68 -0.10
N GLY A 69 5.70 -9.21 1.11
CA GLY A 69 7.09 -8.95 1.45
C GLY A 69 7.30 -7.98 2.59
N PHE A 70 8.57 -7.67 2.75
CA PHE A 70 9.10 -6.69 3.68
C PHE A 70 9.41 -5.39 2.95
N LEU A 71 9.02 -4.25 3.52
CA LEU A 71 9.13 -2.93 2.91
C LEU A 71 9.82 -1.97 3.89
N ALA A 72 10.70 -1.12 3.38
CA ALA A 72 11.31 -0.05 4.18
C ALA A 72 10.30 1.05 4.55
N GLU A 73 9.36 1.31 3.65
CA GLU A 73 8.30 2.31 3.81
C GLU A 73 6.94 1.67 3.57
N PRO A 74 5.86 2.15 4.21
CA PRO A 74 4.54 1.64 3.94
C PRO A 74 4.13 1.99 2.50
N PRO A 75 3.35 1.13 1.84
CA PRO A 75 2.82 1.45 0.51
C PRO A 75 1.88 2.67 0.60
N HIS A 76 1.70 3.38 -0.49
CA HIS A 76 0.74 4.48 -0.56
C HIS A 76 -0.39 4.11 -1.51
N GLY A 77 -1.63 4.01 -1.05
CA GLY A 77 -2.66 3.52 -1.94
C GLY A 77 -2.74 1.99 -1.96
N LEU A 78 -3.95 1.42 -1.86
CA LEU A 78 -4.20 0.02 -2.15
C LEU A 78 -5.32 -0.15 -3.17
N PHE A 79 -4.96 -0.63 -4.36
CA PHE A 79 -5.90 -0.83 -5.46
C PHE A 79 -5.92 -2.28 -5.89
N ALA A 80 -7.13 -2.79 -6.17
CA ALA A 80 -7.31 -4.15 -6.66
C ALA A 80 -6.63 -4.39 -8.01
N ASN A 81 -6.57 -3.37 -8.88
CA ASN A 81 -5.95 -3.47 -10.20
C ASN A 81 -5.34 -2.11 -10.62
N PRO A 82 -4.45 -2.10 -11.64
CA PRO A 82 -3.81 -0.86 -12.11
C PRO A 82 -4.81 0.18 -12.63
N LYS A 83 -5.90 -0.26 -13.26
CA LYS A 83 -6.93 0.62 -13.83
C LYS A 83 -7.62 1.44 -12.72
N ALA A 84 -7.92 0.84 -11.58
CA ALA A 84 -8.49 1.52 -10.42
C ALA A 84 -7.52 2.56 -9.84
N ALA A 85 -6.23 2.22 -9.74
CA ALA A 85 -5.19 3.15 -9.29
C ALA A 85 -5.05 4.35 -10.24
N LYS A 86 -4.96 4.11 -11.55
CA LYS A 86 -4.89 5.16 -12.58
C LYS A 86 -6.11 6.07 -12.55
N ARG A 87 -7.32 5.52 -12.37
CA ARG A 87 -8.55 6.31 -12.21
C ARG A 87 -8.52 7.20 -10.97
N ALA A 88 -8.05 6.67 -9.84
CA ALA A 88 -7.92 7.44 -8.61
C ALA A 88 -6.88 8.56 -8.73
N LEU A 89 -5.72 8.26 -9.34
CA LEU A 89 -4.69 9.26 -9.66
C LEU A 89 -5.20 10.35 -10.58
N ALA A 90 -5.94 10.01 -11.64
CA ALA A 90 -6.52 10.99 -12.56
C ALA A 90 -7.54 11.91 -11.85
N ALA A 91 -8.36 11.35 -10.95
CA ALA A 91 -9.28 12.14 -10.14
C ALA A 91 -8.55 13.07 -9.16
N TRP A 92 -7.48 12.59 -8.53
CA TRP A 92 -6.62 13.39 -7.67
C TRP A 92 -5.94 14.53 -8.44
N ALA A 93 -5.31 14.23 -9.58
CA ALA A 93 -4.68 15.24 -10.43
C ALA A 93 -5.67 16.31 -10.88
N LYS A 94 -6.88 15.92 -11.30
CA LYS A 94 -7.95 16.86 -11.65
C LYS A 94 -8.36 17.74 -10.46
N LYS A 95 -8.52 17.16 -9.27
CA LYS A 95 -8.92 17.88 -8.05
C LYS A 95 -7.92 18.97 -7.67
N PHE A 96 -6.63 18.72 -7.88
CA PHE A 96 -5.55 19.64 -7.52
C PHE A 96 -4.99 20.43 -8.72
N ALA A 97 -5.70 20.40 -9.88
CA ALA A 97 -5.28 21.06 -11.11
C ALA A 97 -3.83 20.73 -11.55
N LEU A 98 -3.38 19.50 -11.29
CA LEU A 98 -2.04 19.02 -11.65
C LEU A 98 -2.03 18.51 -13.09
N CYS A 99 -0.94 18.75 -13.82
CA CYS A 99 -0.78 18.27 -15.19
C CYS A 99 -0.61 16.73 -15.22
N PRO A 100 -1.55 15.97 -15.85
CA PRO A 100 -1.46 14.52 -15.95
C PRO A 100 -0.23 14.03 -16.72
N THR A 101 0.27 14.83 -17.66
CA THR A 101 1.48 14.52 -18.45
C THR A 101 2.74 14.64 -17.60
N LEU A 102 2.91 15.76 -16.89
CA LEU A 102 4.06 15.95 -15.99
C LEU A 102 4.06 14.92 -14.86
N LEU A 103 2.88 14.59 -14.33
CA LEU A 103 2.72 13.52 -13.33
C LEU A 103 3.00 12.10 -13.87
N GLY A 104 3.10 11.90 -15.19
CA GLY A 104 3.28 10.57 -15.79
C GLY A 104 2.07 9.65 -15.63
N ILE A 105 0.85 10.22 -15.58
CA ILE A 105 -0.42 9.47 -15.50
C ILE A 105 -0.88 9.00 -16.88
N LEU A 106 -0.64 9.83 -17.90
CA LEU A 106 -0.90 9.47 -19.29
C LEU A 106 0.07 8.35 -19.74
N PRO A 107 -0.30 7.55 -20.76
CA PRO A 107 0.60 6.54 -21.33
C PRO A 107 1.96 7.17 -21.67
N ASP A 108 3.05 6.45 -21.38
CA ASP A 108 4.42 6.97 -21.50
C ASP A 108 4.80 7.32 -22.96
N GLU A 109 4.08 6.78 -23.95
CA GLU A 109 4.28 7.06 -25.38
C GLU A 109 3.03 7.69 -25.99
N LEU A 110 3.02 9.02 -26.04
CA LEU A 110 2.28 9.70 -27.10
C LEU A 110 3.01 9.41 -28.42
N PRO A 111 2.30 9.22 -29.55
CA PRO A 111 2.94 9.05 -30.85
C PRO A 111 3.99 10.15 -31.10
N LYS A 112 5.13 9.81 -31.68
CA LYS A 112 6.20 10.79 -31.95
C LYS A 112 5.63 12.00 -32.70
N GLY A 113 5.85 13.20 -32.15
CA GLY A 113 5.34 14.46 -32.71
C GLY A 113 3.89 14.80 -32.37
N ALA A 114 3.16 13.95 -31.65
CA ALA A 114 1.81 14.25 -31.20
C ALA A 114 1.83 15.34 -30.11
N PRO A 115 1.05 16.42 -30.25
CA PRO A 115 0.91 17.41 -29.19
C PRO A 115 0.26 16.80 -27.96
N CYS A 116 0.64 17.29 -26.77
CA CYS A 116 0.07 16.85 -25.51
C CYS A 116 -1.47 16.94 -25.55
N PRO A 117 -2.22 15.85 -25.28
CA PRO A 117 -3.68 15.86 -25.32
C PRO A 117 -4.31 16.90 -24.39
N VAL A 118 -3.64 17.23 -23.29
CA VAL A 118 -4.10 18.24 -22.32
C VAL A 118 -3.95 19.66 -22.89
N SER A 119 -2.87 19.88 -23.66
CA SER A 119 -2.62 21.15 -24.37
C SER A 119 -3.64 21.37 -25.48
N LEU A 120 -3.96 20.33 -26.26
CA LEU A 120 -4.99 20.39 -27.30
C LEU A 120 -6.37 20.78 -26.78
N VAL A 121 -6.69 20.47 -25.52
CA VAL A 121 -7.97 20.76 -24.89
C VAL A 121 -7.93 22.09 -24.11
N GLY A 122 -6.79 22.80 -24.11
CA GLY A 122 -6.63 24.10 -23.44
C GLY A 122 -6.71 24.04 -21.91
N LYS A 123 -6.29 22.92 -21.31
CA LYS A 123 -6.38 22.69 -19.85
C LYS A 123 -5.02 22.41 -19.21
N CYS A 124 -3.95 22.96 -19.78
CA CYS A 124 -2.63 22.84 -19.19
C CYS A 124 -2.56 23.58 -17.85
N SER A 125 -1.72 23.09 -16.95
CA SER A 125 -1.33 23.86 -15.76
C SER A 125 -0.34 24.94 -16.18
N ALA A 126 -0.33 26.09 -15.50
CA ALA A 126 0.62 27.17 -15.74
C ALA A 126 2.09 26.67 -15.78
N ALA A 127 2.47 25.79 -14.84
CA ALA A 127 3.80 25.17 -14.80
C ALA A 127 4.18 24.39 -16.08
N CYS A 128 3.20 23.81 -16.78
CA CYS A 128 3.42 23.08 -18.02
C CYS A 128 3.60 24.03 -19.21
N GLU A 129 2.95 25.19 -19.18
CA GLU A 129 3.03 26.21 -20.23
C GLU A 129 4.34 27.00 -20.14
N THR A 130 4.79 27.30 -18.93
CA THR A 130 6.05 28.02 -18.68
C THR A 130 7.28 27.11 -18.62
N GLY A 131 7.09 25.79 -18.57
CA GLY A 131 8.17 24.83 -18.35
C GLY A 131 8.76 24.86 -16.94
N ASP A 132 8.08 25.49 -15.98
CA ASP A 132 8.54 25.63 -14.59
C ASP A 132 8.29 24.33 -13.80
N LEU A 133 9.29 23.45 -13.79
CA LEU A 133 9.25 22.19 -13.03
C LEU A 133 9.20 22.40 -11.52
N ASP A 134 9.74 23.51 -11.00
CA ASP A 134 9.72 23.79 -9.57
C ASP A 134 8.32 24.18 -9.10
N ALA A 135 7.59 24.97 -9.90
CA ALA A 135 6.18 25.24 -9.66
C ALA A 135 5.34 23.96 -9.69
N HIS A 136 5.59 23.07 -10.66
CA HIS A 136 4.95 21.75 -10.69
C HIS A 136 5.26 20.94 -9.43
N ASN A 137 6.53 20.83 -9.04
CA ASN A 137 6.95 20.06 -7.88
C ASN A 137 6.34 20.58 -6.58
N ARG A 138 6.29 21.91 -6.39
CA ARG A 138 5.62 22.53 -5.22
C ARG A 138 4.13 22.19 -5.18
N ALA A 139 3.44 22.28 -6.33
CA ALA A 139 2.02 21.93 -6.42
C ALA A 139 1.78 20.44 -6.11
N VAL A 140 2.63 19.55 -6.64
CA VAL A 140 2.58 18.12 -6.35
C VAL A 140 2.80 17.86 -4.86
N ALA A 141 3.85 18.42 -4.27
CA ALA A 141 4.18 18.26 -2.85
C ALA A 141 3.02 18.69 -1.94
N ALA A 142 2.37 19.81 -2.23
CA ALA A 142 1.20 20.28 -1.50
C ALA A 142 -0.01 19.33 -1.62
N ALA A 143 -0.13 18.60 -2.73
CA ALA A 143 -1.23 17.67 -2.98
C ALA A 143 -0.96 16.24 -2.46
N LEU A 144 0.29 15.87 -2.14
CA LEU A 144 0.68 14.54 -1.67
C LEU A 144 -0.10 14.03 -0.46
N PRO A 145 -0.38 14.85 0.59
CA PRO A 145 -1.15 14.40 1.75
C PRO A 145 -2.58 13.92 1.40
N PHE A 146 -3.08 14.27 0.22
CA PHE A 146 -4.42 13.93 -0.27
C PHE A 146 -4.42 12.84 -1.34
N LEU A 147 -3.27 12.19 -1.56
CA LEU A 147 -3.19 11.08 -2.48
C LEU A 147 -4.20 9.98 -2.09
N PRO A 148 -4.75 9.25 -3.07
CA PRO A 148 -5.79 8.26 -2.80
C PRO A 148 -5.24 7.07 -1.99
N LEU A 149 -5.90 6.76 -0.87
CA LEU A 149 -5.42 5.83 0.14
C LEU A 149 -5.87 4.38 -0.06
N MET A 150 -7.14 4.04 0.13
CA MET A 150 -7.58 2.64 0.06
C MET A 150 -9.01 2.53 -0.43
N ASP A 151 -9.38 1.36 -0.95
CA ASP A 151 -10.75 1.04 -1.36
C ASP A 151 -11.71 0.82 -0.17
N TRP A 152 -11.20 0.71 1.06
CA TRP A 152 -11.99 0.36 2.26
C TRP A 152 -11.72 1.18 3.52
N SER A 153 -10.79 2.16 3.51
CA SER A 153 -10.67 3.16 4.60
C SER A 153 -10.06 4.47 4.08
N ARG A 154 -10.39 5.58 4.78
CA ARG A 154 -9.88 6.93 4.52
C ARG A 154 -8.75 7.36 5.44
N THR A 155 -8.35 6.50 6.36
CA THR A 155 -7.27 6.77 7.31
C THR A 155 -6.05 5.93 6.90
N PRO A 156 -4.90 6.56 6.57
CA PRO A 156 -3.74 5.84 6.07
C PRO A 156 -3.12 4.98 7.16
N ARG A 157 -2.90 5.58 8.34
CA ARG A 157 -2.24 4.98 9.48
C ARG A 157 -3.21 4.83 10.65
N VAL A 158 -3.25 3.64 11.21
CA VAL A 158 -4.08 3.31 12.37
C VAL A 158 -3.28 2.46 13.35
N ASN A 159 -3.52 2.66 14.64
CA ASN A 159 -3.05 1.73 15.67
C ASN A 159 -4.22 0.82 16.00
N VAL A 160 -3.95 -0.49 16.02
CA VAL A 160 -4.93 -1.51 16.38
C VAL A 160 -4.46 -2.14 17.67
N THR A 161 -5.30 -2.09 18.70
CA THR A 161 -5.07 -2.84 19.94
C THR A 161 -5.89 -4.13 19.89
N GLU A 162 -5.23 -5.26 20.12
CA GLU A 162 -5.88 -6.54 20.36
C GLU A 162 -5.64 -6.95 21.81
N ARG A 163 -6.72 -7.34 22.50
CA ARG A 163 -6.72 -7.73 23.91
C ARG A 163 -7.18 -9.17 24.05
N ASP A 164 -6.52 -9.93 24.91
CA ASP A 164 -7.06 -11.20 25.39
C ASP A 164 -8.00 -10.94 26.59
N GLY A 165 -9.27 -11.28 26.42
CA GLY A 165 -10.29 -11.10 27.45
C GLY A 165 -10.09 -11.93 28.72
N LEU A 166 -9.29 -13.00 28.66
CA LEU A 166 -9.01 -13.86 29.82
C LEU A 166 -7.79 -13.39 30.62
N SER A 167 -6.64 -13.22 29.96
CA SER A 167 -5.41 -12.79 30.65
C SER A 167 -5.33 -11.27 30.86
N GLY A 168 -6.14 -10.49 30.13
CA GLY A 168 -6.07 -9.04 30.11
C GLY A 168 -4.85 -8.48 29.35
N GLN A 169 -4.02 -9.35 28.75
CA GLN A 169 -2.87 -8.92 27.94
C GLN A 169 -3.33 -8.14 26.70
N GLU A 170 -2.56 -7.13 26.32
CA GLU A 170 -2.81 -6.30 25.15
C GLU A 170 -1.57 -6.21 24.27
N VAL A 171 -1.79 -6.11 22.97
CA VAL A 171 -0.76 -5.75 21.99
C VAL A 171 -1.26 -4.61 21.11
N ALA A 172 -0.42 -3.60 20.92
CA ALA A 172 -0.68 -2.49 20.02
C ALA A 172 0.13 -2.67 18.74
N LEU A 173 -0.56 -2.68 17.60
CA LEU A 173 0.03 -2.90 16.28
C LEU A 173 -0.18 -1.65 15.43
N ARG A 174 0.91 -1.09 14.92
CA ARG A 174 0.84 0.04 13.98
C ARG A 174 0.63 -0.50 12.56
N CYS A 175 -0.38 0.01 11.90
CA CYS A 175 -0.77 -0.37 10.56
C CYS A 175 -0.78 0.84 9.64
N ASP A 176 -0.33 0.68 8.41
CA ASP A 176 -0.39 1.73 7.39
C ASP A 176 -0.63 1.12 6.03
N SER A 177 -1.72 1.55 5.38
CA SER A 177 -2.00 1.22 3.98
C SER A 177 -1.87 -0.27 3.65
N GLY A 178 -2.31 -1.14 4.56
CA GLY A 178 -2.27 -2.61 4.42
C GLY A 178 -0.93 -3.28 4.71
N ALA A 179 0.00 -2.57 5.32
CA ALA A 179 1.19 -3.14 5.94
C ALA A 179 1.13 -2.99 7.47
N VAL A 180 1.70 -3.94 8.19
CA VAL A 180 1.87 -3.89 9.65
C VAL A 180 3.34 -3.63 9.98
N TRP A 181 3.59 -2.75 10.94
CA TRP A 181 4.94 -2.47 11.43
C TRP A 181 5.40 -3.57 12.38
N LEU A 182 6.54 -4.18 12.08
CA LEU A 182 7.11 -5.25 12.90
C LEU A 182 8.15 -4.71 13.90
N PRO A 183 8.42 -5.43 14.99
CA PRO A 183 9.50 -5.10 15.95
C PRO A 183 10.89 -4.97 15.30
N GLU A 184 11.13 -5.67 14.19
CA GLU A 184 12.37 -5.64 13.41
C GLU A 184 12.56 -4.34 12.60
N GLN A 185 11.71 -3.34 12.84
CA GLN A 185 11.72 -2.04 12.17
C GLN A 185 11.52 -2.12 10.66
N VAL A 186 10.57 -2.96 10.26
CA VAL A 186 10.21 -3.19 8.87
C VAL A 186 8.70 -3.30 8.71
N TRP A 187 8.19 -2.84 7.58
CA TRP A 187 6.79 -3.02 7.22
C TRP A 187 6.59 -4.38 6.59
N PHE A 188 5.61 -5.14 7.06
CA PHE A 188 5.22 -6.42 6.50
C PHE A 188 3.87 -6.32 5.80
N CYS A 189 3.82 -6.74 4.53
CA CYS A 189 2.60 -6.79 3.75
C CYS A 189 2.41 -8.21 3.21
N ASP A 190 1.21 -8.74 3.39
CA ASP A 190 0.80 -10.04 2.85
C ASP A 190 -0.71 -10.07 2.60
N LYS A 191 -1.21 -11.07 1.84
CA LYS A 191 -2.64 -11.27 1.60
C LYS A 191 -3.43 -11.41 2.90
N GLU A 192 -2.87 -12.08 3.90
CA GLU A 192 -3.53 -12.27 5.20
C GLU A 192 -3.66 -10.94 5.95
N VAL A 193 -2.60 -10.11 5.96
CA VAL A 193 -2.63 -8.76 6.54
C VAL A 193 -3.77 -7.95 5.92
N LEU A 194 -3.84 -7.93 4.59
CA LEU A 194 -4.88 -7.21 3.86
C LEU A 194 -6.29 -7.75 4.17
N ALA A 195 -6.44 -9.06 4.30
CA ALA A 195 -7.72 -9.68 4.61
C ALA A 195 -8.21 -9.30 6.01
N VAL A 196 -7.33 -9.39 7.02
CA VAL A 196 -7.64 -9.00 8.41
C VAL A 196 -8.00 -7.52 8.49
N MET A 197 -7.16 -6.64 7.92
CA MET A 197 -7.41 -5.20 7.96
C MET A 197 -8.69 -4.82 7.21
N LYS A 198 -8.95 -5.41 6.04
CA LYS A 198 -10.18 -5.16 5.29
C LYS A 198 -11.42 -5.56 6.09
N ARG A 199 -11.40 -6.70 6.80
CA ARG A 199 -12.50 -7.11 7.67
C ARG A 199 -12.70 -6.12 8.81
N LYS A 200 -11.64 -5.82 9.56
CA LYS A 200 -11.70 -4.92 10.74
C LYS A 200 -12.15 -3.50 10.36
N PHE A 201 -11.62 -2.90 9.30
CA PHE A 201 -11.94 -1.49 8.98
C PHE A 201 -13.20 -1.32 8.12
N LYS A 202 -13.60 -2.31 7.30
CA LYS A 202 -14.89 -2.24 6.59
C LYS A 202 -16.08 -2.34 7.55
N ALA A 203 -15.93 -3.08 8.66
CA ALA A 203 -16.93 -3.16 9.72
C ALA A 203 -17.14 -1.82 10.44
N GLN A 204 -16.19 -0.90 10.38
CA GLN A 204 -16.17 0.37 11.12
C GLN A 204 -16.41 1.60 10.24
N LYS A 205 -17.49 1.67 9.47
CA LYS A 205 -17.86 2.84 8.63
C LYS A 205 -18.06 4.20 9.39
N GLY A 206 -17.53 4.37 10.60
CA GLY A 206 -17.66 5.56 11.45
C GLY A 206 -16.37 6.25 11.93
N GLY A 207 -15.17 5.81 11.54
CA GLY A 207 -13.94 6.60 11.74
C GLY A 207 -13.57 6.93 13.20
N GLY A 208 -13.67 5.96 14.11
CA GLY A 208 -13.22 6.07 15.50
C GLY A 208 -12.00 5.20 15.79
N GLU A 209 -11.35 5.48 16.93
CA GLU A 209 -10.23 4.70 17.49
C GLU A 209 -10.59 3.20 17.56
N VAL A 210 -9.77 2.34 16.96
CA VAL A 210 -10.04 0.90 16.86
C VAL A 210 -9.65 0.22 18.16
N ARG A 211 -10.59 0.15 19.10
CA ARG A 211 -10.53 -0.77 20.24
C ARG A 211 -11.28 -2.04 19.84
N VAL A 212 -10.56 -3.10 19.49
CA VAL A 212 -11.16 -4.42 19.30
C VAL A 212 -11.11 -5.11 20.66
N ALA A 213 -12.30 -5.32 21.25
CA ALA A 213 -12.47 -6.15 22.43
C ALA A 213 -12.22 -7.62 22.12
#